data_AF-A0A810E447-F1
#
_entry.id   AF-A0A810E447-F1
#
_cell.length_a   1.000
_cell.length_b   1.000
_cell.length_c   1.000
_cell.angle_alpha   90.00
_cell.angle_beta   90.00
_cell.angle_gamma   90.00
#
_symmetry.space_group_name_H-M   'P 1'
#
loop_
_entity.id
_entity.type
_entity.pdbx_description
1 polymer ?
#
loop_
_entity_poly.entity_id
_entity_poly.type
_entity_poly.pdbx_seq_one_letter_code
_entity_poly.pdbx_strand_id
1 'polypeptide(L)'
;MLAFGADAAEGWLTLLAAFPEGGPGAGLVSSARQWLREMPVRGLADLAVTGGDLTSALDKRPGPWLGQLLQKLLLAAASGDVPNDRTALIMKAKRMNHHEHGED
;
A
#
# COMPACT_ATOMS: atom_id res chain seq x y z
N MET A 1 2.73 -6.74 20.92
CA MET A 1 2.02 -5.84 19.98
C MET A 1 2.76 -5.98 18.66
N LEU A 2 2.21 -6.70 17.67
CA LEU A 2 2.86 -6.78 16.35
C LEU A 2 2.67 -5.41 15.69
N ALA A 3 3.75 -4.67 15.52
CA ALA A 3 3.72 -3.43 14.76
C ALA A 3 3.40 -3.79 13.31
N PHE A 4 2.24 -3.39 12.79
CA PHE A 4 1.91 -3.63 11.38
C PHE A 4 2.93 -2.94 10.48
N GLY A 5 3.46 -3.63 9.47
CA GLY A 5 4.40 -3.04 8.50
C GLY A 5 5.53 -3.98 8.10
N ALA A 6 6.46 -3.44 7.30
CA ALA A 6 7.59 -4.17 6.74
C ALA A 6 8.47 -4.83 7.82
N ASP A 7 8.62 -4.20 8.99
CA ASP A 7 9.44 -4.72 10.09
C ASP A 7 8.85 -5.99 10.72
N ALA A 8 7.53 -6.05 10.91
CA ALA A 8 6.89 -7.28 11.39
C ALA A 8 6.95 -8.38 10.33
N ALA A 9 6.78 -8.03 9.05
CA ALA A 9 6.93 -8.99 7.97
C ALA A 9 8.36 -9.56 7.92
N GLU A 10 9.39 -8.72 8.10
CA GLU A 10 10.79 -9.16 8.17
C GLU A 10 11.06 -10.07 9.38
N GLY A 11 10.43 -9.79 10.54
CA GLY A 11 10.48 -10.67 11.70
C GLY A 11 9.90 -12.06 11.41
N TRP A 12 8.77 -12.15 10.71
CA TRP A 12 8.20 -13.42 10.27
C TRP A 12 9.08 -14.16 9.27
N LEU A 13 9.66 -13.45 8.30
CA LEU A 13 10.59 -14.05 7.34
C LEU A 13 11.87 -14.57 8.02
N THR A 14 12.32 -13.90 9.08
CA THR A 14 13.45 -14.36 9.90
C THR A 14 13.13 -15.68 10.61
N LEU A 15 11.92 -15.81 11.18
CA LEU A 15 11.48 -17.07 11.78
C LEU A 15 11.35 -18.19 10.74
N LEU A 16 10.77 -17.91 9.57
CA LEU A 16 10.64 -18.88 8.47
C LEU A 16 12.00 -19.37 7.97
N ALA A 17 12.99 -18.48 7.88
CA ALA A 17 14.35 -18.81 7.46
C ALA A 17 15.13 -19.69 8.45
N ALA A 18 14.69 -19.74 9.72
CA ALA A 18 15.36 -20.51 10.77
C ALA A 18 14.91 -21.98 10.82
N PHE A 19 13.84 -22.35 10.10
CA PHE A 19 13.42 -23.74 9.99
C PHE A 19 14.35 -24.54 9.06
N PRO A 20 14.59 -25.83 9.35
CA PRO A 20 15.44 -26.67 8.52
C PRO A 20 14.96 -26.75 7.06
N GLU A 21 15.92 -26.89 6.14
CA GLU A 21 15.72 -27.03 4.70
C GLU A 21 14.56 -28.00 4.38
N GLY A 22 13.55 -27.51 3.64
CA GLY A 22 12.34 -28.27 3.29
C GLY A 22 11.07 -27.91 4.06
N GLY A 23 11.13 -26.98 5.02
CA GLY A 23 9.94 -26.42 5.68
C GLY A 23 9.04 -25.60 4.74
N PRO A 24 7.74 -25.42 5.07
CA PRO A 24 6.83 -24.59 4.31
C PRO A 24 7.40 -23.17 4.12
N GLY A 25 7.53 -22.73 2.87
CA GLY A 25 7.97 -21.36 2.56
C GLY A 25 9.48 -21.14 2.47
N ALA A 26 10.33 -22.17 2.58
CA ALA A 26 11.78 -22.02 2.41
C ALA A 26 12.18 -21.33 1.09
N GLY A 27 11.50 -21.67 -0.02
CA GLY A 27 11.70 -21.01 -1.32
C GLY A 27 11.07 -19.61 -1.45
N LEU A 28 10.20 -19.22 -0.51
CA LEU A 28 9.50 -17.93 -0.54
C LEU A 28 10.29 -16.82 0.17
N VAL A 29 11.11 -17.15 1.16
CA VAL A 29 11.79 -16.16 2.03
C VAL A 29 12.57 -15.13 1.22
N SER A 30 13.40 -15.57 0.28
CA SER A 30 14.25 -14.68 -0.52
C SER A 30 13.43 -13.70 -1.37
N SER A 31 12.41 -14.22 -2.06
CA SER A 31 11.51 -13.42 -2.91
C SER A 31 10.64 -12.47 -2.08
N ALA A 32 10.14 -12.91 -0.92
CA ALA A 32 9.36 -12.06 -0.03
C ALA A 32 10.21 -10.93 0.57
N ARG A 33 11.46 -11.20 0.96
CA ARG A 33 12.41 -10.16 1.40
C ARG A 33 12.73 -9.18 0.29
N GLN A 34 12.92 -9.66 -0.93
CA GLN A 34 13.14 -8.80 -2.09
C GLN A 34 11.93 -7.89 -2.31
N TRP A 35 10.73 -8.45 -2.33
CA TRP A 35 9.49 -7.70 -2.45
C TRP A 35 9.35 -6.63 -1.35
N LEU A 36 9.60 -6.98 -0.07
CA LEU A 36 9.57 -6.02 1.03
C LEU A 36 10.59 -4.87 0.88
N ARG A 37 11.76 -5.12 0.28
CA ARG A 37 12.78 -4.10 0.00
C ARG A 37 12.40 -3.21 -1.18
N GLU A 38 11.76 -3.79 -2.19
CA GLU A 38 11.41 -3.09 -3.44
C GLU A 38 10.06 -2.37 -3.35
N MET A 39 9.29 -2.57 -2.27
CA MET A 39 8.04 -1.84 -2.02
C MET A 39 8.27 -0.33 -2.12
N PRO A 40 7.61 0.37 -3.06
CA PRO A 40 7.87 1.78 -3.33
C PRO A 40 7.32 2.72 -2.24
N VAL A 41 6.36 2.24 -1.44
CA VAL A 41 5.79 2.94 -0.28
C VAL A 41 5.53 1.95 0.84
N ARG A 42 5.75 2.38 2.09
CA ARG A 42 5.61 1.55 3.29
C ARG A 42 4.56 2.09 4.27
N GLY A 43 4.16 3.35 4.10
CA GLY A 43 3.08 3.97 4.87
C GLY A 43 2.48 5.19 4.19
N LEU A 44 1.46 5.76 4.82
CA LEU A 44 0.76 6.94 4.32
C LEU A 44 1.68 8.15 4.10
N ALA A 45 2.71 8.29 4.94
CA ALA A 45 3.69 9.37 4.82
C ALA A 45 4.57 9.26 3.56
N ASP A 46 4.65 8.08 2.94
CA ASP A 46 5.45 7.86 1.72
C ASP A 46 4.66 8.17 0.44
N LEU A 47 3.34 8.37 0.52
CA LEU A 47 2.52 8.68 -0.65
C LEU A 47 2.92 10.04 -1.24
N ALA A 48 3.06 10.09 -2.56
CA ALA A 48 3.34 11.32 -3.32
C ALA A 48 2.12 12.26 -3.44
N VAL A 49 1.08 12.05 -2.63
CA VAL A 49 -0.13 12.87 -2.51
C VAL A 49 -0.48 13.05 -1.05
N THR A 50 -0.97 14.23 -0.72
CA THR A 50 -1.54 14.54 0.59
C THR A 50 -3.07 14.46 0.54
N GLY A 51 -3.70 14.49 1.72
CA GLY A 51 -5.15 14.64 1.79
C GLY A 51 -5.66 15.92 1.09
N GLY A 52 -4.89 17.01 1.17
CA GLY A 52 -5.20 18.27 0.49
C GLY A 52 -5.26 18.10 -1.03
N ASP A 53 -4.26 17.44 -1.62
CA ASP A 53 -4.20 17.16 -3.06
C ASP A 53 -5.45 16.42 -3.54
N LEU A 54 -5.89 15.41 -2.78
CA LEU A 54 -7.07 14.61 -3.11
C LEU A 54 -8.36 15.43 -2.99
N THR A 55 -8.51 16.22 -1.93
CA THR A 55 -9.71 17.06 -1.75
C THR A 55 -9.84 18.12 -2.85
N SER A 56 -8.72 18.74 -3.25
CA SER A 56 -8.70 19.69 -4.36
C SER A 56 -8.97 19.01 -5.70
N ALA A 57 -8.40 17.83 -5.96
CA ALA A 57 -8.57 17.16 -7.24
C ALA A 57 -9.93 16.48 -7.44
N LEU A 58 -10.62 16.15 -6.35
CA LEU A 58 -11.96 15.56 -6.34
C LEU A 58 -13.08 16.58 -6.09
N ASP A 59 -12.73 17.84 -5.80
CA ASP A 59 -13.66 18.92 -5.42
C ASP A 59 -14.63 18.51 -4.29
N LYS A 60 -14.08 17.83 -3.26
CA LYS A 60 -14.83 17.33 -2.09
C LYS A 60 -14.22 17.88 -0.80
N ARG A 61 -15.07 18.26 0.15
CA ARG A 61 -14.62 18.66 1.50
C ARG A 61 -13.95 17.48 2.24
N PRO A 62 -12.92 17.73 3.07
CA PRO A 62 -12.32 16.70 3.91
C PRO A 62 -13.35 15.97 4.78
N GLY A 63 -13.19 14.66 4.96
CA GLY A 63 -14.07 13.83 5.78
C GLY A 63 -13.55 12.39 5.93
N PRO A 64 -14.31 11.50 6.60
CA PRO A 64 -13.89 10.12 6.88
C PRO A 64 -13.49 9.30 5.64
N TRP A 65 -14.07 9.62 4.48
CA TRP A 65 -13.76 9.01 3.19
C TRP A 65 -12.30 9.21 2.77
N LEU A 66 -11.67 10.33 3.16
CA LEU A 66 -10.32 10.70 2.74
C LEU A 66 -9.28 9.73 3.30
N GLY A 67 -9.44 9.34 4.56
CA GLY A 67 -8.59 8.32 5.18
C GLY A 67 -8.72 6.97 4.48
N GLN A 68 -9.95 6.56 4.15
CA GLN A 68 -10.20 5.31 3.42
C GLN A 68 -9.57 5.33 2.02
N LEU A 69 -9.70 6.44 1.30
CA LEU A 69 -9.11 6.61 -0.02
C LEU A 69 -7.57 6.59 0.04
N LEU A 70 -6.96 7.29 1.00
CA LEU A 70 -5.51 7.28 1.22
C LEU A 70 -5.01 5.85 1.51
N GLN A 71 -5.75 5.06 2.30
CA GLN A 71 -5.40 3.66 2.55
C GLN A 71 -5.53 2.78 1.29
N LYS A 72 -6.55 3.00 0.45
CA LYS A 72 -6.69 2.30 -0.84
C LYS A 72 -5.56 2.65 -1.80
N LEU A 73 -5.16 3.92 -1.85
CA LEU A 73 -4.02 4.37 -2.65
C LEU A 73 -2.70 3.80 -2.13
N LEU A 74 -2.50 3.75 -0.81
CA LEU A 74 -1.34 3.11 -0.20
C LEU A 74 -1.24 1.64 -0.62
N LEU A 75 -2.34 0.89 -0.52
CA LEU A 75 -2.35 -0.52 -0.92
C LEU A 75 -2.01 -0.69 -2.41
N ALA A 76 -2.61 0.12 -3.28
CA ALA A 76 -2.36 0.05 -4.72
C ALA A 76 -0.90 0.41 -5.06
N ALA A 77 -0.34 1.45 -4.44
CA ALA A 77 1.04 1.85 -4.66
C ALA A 77 2.03 0.84 -4.07
N ALA A 78 1.81 0.36 -2.85
CA ALA A 78 2.62 -0.66 -2.18
C ALA A 78 2.69 -1.96 -2.99
N SER A 79 1.60 -2.33 -3.64
CA SER A 79 1.50 -3.54 -4.46
C SER A 79 2.04 -3.37 -5.89
N GLY A 80 2.37 -2.14 -6.29
CA GLY A 80 2.83 -1.81 -7.65
C GLY A 80 1.71 -1.62 -8.69
N ASP A 81 0.43 -1.63 -8.29
CA ASP A 81 -0.73 -1.44 -9.19
C ASP A 81 -0.80 -0.02 -9.77
N VAL A 82 -0.20 0.94 -9.08
CA VAL A 82 -0.06 2.33 -9.52
C VAL A 82 1.31 2.85 -9.08
N PRO A 83 2.05 3.59 -9.92
CA PRO A 83 3.28 4.22 -9.47
C PRO A 83 2.99 5.25 -8.37
N ASN A 84 3.91 5.38 -7.41
CA ASN A 84 3.84 6.42 -6.37
C ASN A 84 4.25 7.79 -6.93
N ASP A 85 3.51 8.28 -7.92
CA ASP A 85 3.64 9.62 -8.47
C ASP A 85 2.33 10.39 -8.33
N ARG A 86 2.43 11.71 -8.14
CA ARG A 86 1.27 12.56 -7.85
C ARG A 86 0.18 12.43 -8.91
N THR A 87 0.55 12.43 -10.19
CA THR A 87 -0.43 12.43 -11.30
C THR A 87 -1.15 11.08 -11.40
N ALA A 88 -0.43 9.96 -11.34
CA ALA A 88 -1.03 8.63 -11.42
C ALA A 88 -1.92 8.34 -10.20
N LEU A 89 -1.50 8.75 -9.00
CA LEU A 89 -2.29 8.59 -7.78
C LEU A 89 -3.60 9.40 -7.84
N ILE A 90 -3.55 10.65 -8.31
CA ILE A 90 -4.76 11.48 -8.51
C ILE A 90 -5.70 10.84 -9.54
N MET A 91 -5.16 10.31 -10.63
CA MET A 91 -5.96 9.61 -11.63
C MET A 91 -6.59 8.32 -11.09
N LYS A 92 -5.84 7.53 -10.30
CA LYS A 92 -6.36 6.33 -9.63
C LYS A 92 -7.44 6.70 -8.61
N ALA A 93 -7.25 7.77 -7.85
CA ALA A 93 -8.21 8.29 -6.88
C ALA A 93 -9.54 8.66 -7.54
N LYS A 94 -9.50 9.37 -8.68
CA LYS A 94 -10.69 9.70 -9.46
C LYS A 94 -11.43 8.43 -9.90
N ARG A 95 -10.73 7.43 -10.44
CA ARG A 95 -11.33 6.14 -10.83
C ARG A 95 -11.99 5.43 -9.65
N MET A 96 -11.30 5.32 -8.50
CA MET A 96 -11.84 4.68 -7.30
C MET A 96 -13.10 5.39 -6.79
N ASN A 97 -13.10 6.73 -6.76
CA ASN A 97 -14.26 7.51 -6.36
C ASN A 97 -15.43 7.33 -7.33
N HIS A 98 -15.20 7.22 -8.65
CA HIS A 98 -16.28 6.93 -9.60
C HIS A 98 -16.90 5.55 -9.41
N HIS A 99 -16.10 4.51 -9.13
CA HIS A 99 -16.62 3.16 -8.90
C HIS A 99 -17.51 3.03 -7.65
N GLU A 100 -17.28 3.84 -6.62
CA GLU A 100 -18.12 3.84 -5.40
C GLU A 100 -19.47 4.55 -5.58
N HIS A 101 -19.65 5.34 -6.64
CA HIS A 101 -20.90 6.07 -6.93
C HIS A 101 -21.61 5.52 -8.18
N GLY A 102 -21.19 4.35 -8.68
CA GLY A 102 -21.68 3.73 -9.92
C GLY A 102 -22.37 2.38 -9.73
N GLU A 103 -22.73 2.02 -8.49
CA GLU A 103 -23.73 0.98 -8.20
C GLU A 103 -25.09 1.68 -7.97
N ASP A 104 -25.68 2.20 -9.05
CA ASP A 104 -27.10 2.55 -9.18
C ASP A 104 -27.62 2.00 -10.52
#